data_AF-A0A841LKZ7-F1
#
_entry.id   AF-A0A841LKZ7-F1
#
_cell.length_a   1.000
_cell.length_b   1.000
_cell.length_c   1.000
_cell.angle_alpha   90.00
_cell.angle_beta   90.00
_cell.angle_gamma   90.00
#
_symmetry.space_group_name_H-M   'P 1'
#
loop_
_entity.id
_entity.type
_entity.pdbx_description
1 polymer ?
#
loop_
_entity_poly.entity_id
_entity_poly.type
_entity_poly.pdbx_seq_one_letter_code
_entity_poly.pdbx_strand_id
1 'polypeptide(L)' 'MIELDFFFNLPNSDIMHFQLIQLSREEPWMVFYCDQVLAGIIKEREEWKQLSGEILPEGLL' A
#
# COMPACT_ATOMS: atom_id res chain seq x y z
N MET A 1 3.37 -7.89 13.48
CA MET A 1 3.75 -6.90 12.47
C MET A 1 4.31 -7.61 11.25
N ILE A 2 3.79 -7.27 10.07
CA ILE A 2 4.27 -7.72 8.77
C ILE A 2 4.57 -6.46 7.98
N GLU A 3 5.73 -6.43 7.32
CA GLU A 3 6.16 -5.33 6.46
C GLU A 3 6.48 -5.89 5.08
N LEU A 4 6.03 -5.18 4.04
CA LEU A 4 6.23 -5.53 2.64
C LEU A 4 6.67 -4.29 1.87
N ASP A 5 7.78 -4.39 1.14
CA ASP A 5 8.24 -3.35 0.23
C ASP A 5 7.76 -3.63 -1.20
N PHE A 6 7.17 -2.62 -1.82
CA PHE A 6 6.69 -2.65 -3.20
C PHE A 6 7.44 -1.62 -4.03
N PHE A 7 7.98 -2.06 -5.16
CA PHE A 7 8.72 -1.20 -6.09
C PHE A 7 8.02 -1.18 -7.44
N PHE A 8 7.65 0.01 -7.91
CA PHE A 8 7.06 0.24 -9.23
C PHE A 8 8.07 0.96 -10.11
N ASN A 9 8.36 0.36 -11.27
CA ASN A 9 9.16 1.00 -12.30
C ASN A 9 8.28 1.93 -13.12
N LEU A 10 8.60 3.23 -13.11
CA LEU A 10 7.93 4.21 -13.95
C LEU A 10 8.59 4.26 -15.34
N PRO A 11 7.86 4.67 -16.39
CA PRO A 11 8.38 4.74 -17.76
C PRO A 11 9.60 5.65 -17.94
N ASN A 12 9.81 6.61 -17.03
CA ASN A 12 10.94 7.53 -17.02
C ASN A 12 12.19 6.95 -16.33
N SER A 13 12.19 5.65 -15.98
CA SER A 13 13.23 4.96 -15.19
C SER A 13 13.29 5.37 -13.71
N ASP A 14 12.32 6.14 -13.21
CA ASP A 14 12.18 6.36 -11.78
C ASP A 14 11.58 5.12 -11.12
N ILE A 15 11.97 4.89 -9.87
CA ILE A 15 11.41 3.80 -9.04
C ILE A 15 10.56 4.46 -7.96
N MET A 16 9.26 4.15 -7.95
CA MET A 16 8.42 4.45 -6.80
C MET A 16 8.49 3.30 -5.80
N HIS A 17 8.81 3.63 -4.55
CA HIS A 17 8.87 2.69 -3.43
C HIS A 17 7.70 2.96 -2.49
N PHE A 18 6.90 1.93 -2.25
CA PHE A 18 5.83 1.94 -1.28
C PHE A 18 6.10 0.89 -0.20
N GLN A 19 5.76 1.22 1.04
CA GLN A 19 5.83 0.27 2.14
C GLN A 19 4.43 -0.06 2.62
N LEU A 20 4.16 -1.35 2.80
CA LEU A 20 2.92 -1.85 3.34
C LEU A 20 3.21 -2.42 4.72
N ILE A 21 2.63 -1.83 5.75
CA ILE A 21 2.80 -2.25 7.14
C ILE A 21 1.46 -2.70 7.69
N GLN A 22 1.41 -3.92 8.20
CA GLN A 22 0.29 -4.44 8.97
C GLN A 22 0.74 -4.73 10.40
N LEU A 23 0.18 -4.01 11.36
CA LEU A 23 0.56 -4.15 12.78
C LEU A 23 0.08 -5.51 13.35
N SER A 24 -1.17 -5.86 13.07
CA SER A 24 -1.80 -7.14 13.46
C SER A 24 -2.65 -7.71 12.32
N ARG A 25 -2.90 -9.03 12.32
CA ARG A 25 -3.63 -9.69 11.21
C ARG A 25 -5.06 -9.20 11.01
N GLU A 26 -5.66 -8.64 12.05
CA GLU A 26 -7.03 -8.12 12.05
C GLU A 26 -7.08 -6.63 11.68
N GLU A 27 -5.92 -5.95 11.64
CA GLU A 27 -5.82 -4.55 11.27
C GLU A 27 -5.64 -4.36 9.76
N PRO A 28 -6.12 -3.23 9.22
CA PRO A 28 -5.79 -2.82 7.86
C PRO A 28 -4.28 -2.71 7.64
N TRP A 29 -3.90 -2.87 6.38
CA TRP A 29 -2.57 -2.52 5.90
C TRP A 29 -2.48 -1.02 5.72
N MET A 30 -1.40 -0.43 6.22
CA MET A 30 -1.07 0.96 6.02
C MET A 30 -0.06 1.07 4.88
N VAL A 31 -0.40 1.85 3.86
CA VAL A 31 0.44 2.12 2.70
C VAL A 31 1.21 3.41 2.95
N PHE A 32 2.52 3.35 2.83
CA PHE A 32 3.44 4.47 2.98
C PHE A 32 4.16 4.78 1.66
N TYR A 33 4.45 6.05 1.44
CA TYR A 33 5.31 6.55 0.38
C TYR A 33 6.17 7.69 0.93
N CYS A 34 7.49 7.60 0.75
CA CYS A 34 8.44 8.60 1.29
C CYS A 34 8.17 8.94 2.78
N ASP A 35 8.02 7.90 3.61
CA ASP A 35 7.72 7.98 5.05
C ASP A 35 6.36 8.62 5.43
N GLN A 36 5.49 8.89 4.45
CA GLN A 36 4.14 9.40 4.68
C GLN A 36 3.09 8.32 4.50
N VAL A 37 2.10 8.27 5.39
CA VAL A 37 0.92 7.43 5.23
C VAL A 37 0.08 7.97 4.08
N LEU A 38 -0.07 7.19 3.02
CA LEU A 38 -0.94 7.51 1.89
C LEU A 38 -2.35 7.00 2.10
N ALA A 39 -2.50 5.74 2.49
CA ALA A 39 -3.79 5.06 2.52
C ALA A 39 -3.82 3.88 3.48
N GLY A 40 -5.03 3.49 3.89
CA GLY A 40 -5.29 2.21 4.54
C GLY A 40 -6.01 1.28 3.58
N ILE A 41 -5.56 0.03 3.46
CA ILE A 41 -6.20 -1.00 2.63
C ILE A 41 -6.50 -2.27 3.44
N ILE A 42 -7.55 -3.00 3.07
CA ILE A 42 -7.93 -4.27 3.69
C ILE A 42 -8.25 -5.29 2.61
N LYS A 43 -7.97 -6.56 2.89
CA LYS A 43 -8.38 -7.67 2.03
C LYS A 43 -9.72 -8.24 2.51
N GLU A 44 -10.79 -7.99 1.78
CA GLU A 44 -12.12 -8.54 2.04
C GLU A 44 -12.50 -9.52 0.94
N ARG A 45 -12.82 -10.78 1.31
CA ARG A 45 -13.36 -11.78 0.37
C ARG A 45 -12.55 -11.89 -0.94
N GLU A 46 -11.22 -11.89 -0.79
CA GLU A 46 -10.21 -11.97 -1.87
C GLU A 46 -9.93 -10.67 -2.62
N GLU A 47 -10.71 -9.62 -2.43
CA GLU A 47 -10.48 -8.30 -3.04
C GLU A 47 -9.76 -7.37 -2.07
N TRP A 48 -8.79 -6.60 -2.58
CA TRP A 48 -8.23 -5.48 -1.83
C TRP A 48 -9.10 -4.26 -2.00
N LYS A 49 -9.40 -3.61 -0.88
CA LYS A 49 -10.20 -2.38 -0.84
C LYS A 49 -9.46 -1.31 -0.07
N GLN A 50 -9.52 -0.10 -0.58
CA GLN A 50 -9.07 1.08 0.13
C GLN A 50 -10.13 1.52 1.14
N LEU A 51 -9.71 1.73 2.38
CA LEU A 51 -10.56 2.20 3.48
C LEU A 51 -10.48 3.72 3.65
N SER A 52 -9.29 4.30 3.44
CA SER A 52 -9.03 5.72 3.68
C SER A 52 -7.81 6.22 2.89
N GLY A 53 -7.64 7.54 2.84
CA GLY A 53 -6.46 8.19 2.28
C GLY A 53 -6.58 8.61 0.82
N GLU A 54 -5.43 8.78 0.18
CA GLU A 54 -5.31 9.22 -1.22
C GLU A 54 -5.59 8.06 -2.19
N ILE A 55 -6.14 8.37 -3.37
CA ILE A 55 -6.44 7.36 -4.40
C ILE A 55 -5.14 6.66 -4.80
N LEU A 56 -5.07 5.36 -4.52
CA LEU A 56 -3.90 4.56 -4.87
C LEU A 56 -3.85 4.26 -6.38
N PRO A 57 -2.63 4.11 -6.95
CA PRO A 57 -2.46 3.63 -8.32
C PRO A 57 -3.12 2.26 -8.53
N GLU A 58 -3.66 2.00 -9.72
CA GLU A 58 -4.35 0.73 -10.04
C GLU A 58 -3.48 -0.52 -9.81
N GLY A 59 -2.15 -0.41 -9.88
CA GLY A 59 -1.25 -1.54 -9.62
C GLY A 59 -1.06 -1.91 -8.14
N LEU A 60 -1.62 -1.12 -7.21
CA LEU A 60 -1.50 -1.32 -5.76
C LEU A 60 -2.75 -1.94 -5.12
N LEU A 61 -3.84 -2.11 -5.88
CA LEU A 61 -5.12 -2.70 -5.44
C LEU A 61 -5.38 -4.03 -6.16
#